data_AF-A0A9E5LQI4-F1
#
_entry.id   AF-A0A9E5LQI4-F1
#
_cell.length_a   1.000
_cell.length_b   1.000
_cell.length_c   1.000
_cell.angle_alpha   90.00
_cell.angle_beta   90.00
_cell.angle_gamma   90.00
#
_symmetry.space_group_name_H-M   'P 1'
#
loop_
_entity.id
_entity.type
_entity.pdbx_description
1 polymer ?
#
loop_
_entity_poly.entity_id
_entity_poly.type
_entity_poly.pdbx_seq_one_letter_code
_entity_poly.pdbx_strand_id
1 'polypeptide(L)'
;MSDLTPVRDEDVFDIAKVHHWLSQFISESSLPEVFQFRSGASNLTYLLKYPDRELVLRRPPIGTKAVSAHDMKREFLIQSRLKPVVQISM
;
A
#
# COMPACT_ATOMS: atom_id res chain seq x y z
N MET A 1 -8.49 -10.61 15.89
CA MET A 1 -7.22 -11.18 15.38
C MET A 1 -6.65 -10.15 14.43
N SER A 2 -5.55 -9.47 14.74
CA SER A 2 -5.03 -8.43 13.86
C SER A 2 -4.43 -9.06 12.60
N ASP A 3 -4.90 -8.64 11.43
CA ASP A 3 -4.44 -9.10 10.11
C ASP A 3 -3.05 -8.57 9.72
N LEU A 4 -2.43 -7.77 10.59
CA LEU A 4 -1.11 -7.17 10.43
C LEU A 4 -0.02 -8.08 10.99
N THR A 5 1.04 -8.23 10.21
CA THR A 5 2.28 -8.92 10.58
C THR A 5 3.48 -8.02 10.33
N PRO A 6 4.63 -8.30 10.97
CA PRO A 6 5.91 -7.74 10.50
C PRO A 6 6.09 -8.01 9.00
N VAL A 7 6.78 -7.10 8.32
CA VAL A 7 7.15 -7.28 6.91
C VAL A 7 8.05 -8.50 6.79
N ARG A 8 7.71 -9.41 5.89
CA ARG A 8 8.53 -10.60 5.58
C ARG A 8 9.82 -10.17 4.89
N ASP A 9 10.92 -10.86 5.16
CA ASP A 9 12.24 -10.51 4.64
C ASP A 9 12.29 -10.47 3.09
N GLU A 10 11.59 -11.40 2.44
CA GLU A 10 11.48 -11.47 0.98
C GLU A 10 10.66 -10.32 0.36
N ASP A 11 9.87 -9.63 1.17
CA ASP A 11 8.94 -8.57 0.77
C ASP A 11 9.42 -7.17 1.22
N VAL A 12 10.64 -7.06 1.76
CA VAL A 12 11.24 -5.79 2.20
C VAL A 12 11.47 -4.85 1.01
N PHE A 13 11.26 -3.56 1.26
CA PHE A 13 11.53 -2.50 0.30
C PHE A 13 12.16 -1.28 1.00
N ASP A 14 12.68 -0.36 0.21
CA ASP A 14 13.31 0.87 0.70
C ASP A 14 12.25 1.86 1.20
N ILE A 15 11.97 1.81 2.50
CA ILE A 15 10.97 2.65 3.18
C ILE A 15 11.32 4.14 3.02
N ALA A 16 12.61 4.50 3.09
CA ALA A 16 13.06 5.88 2.98
C ALA A 16 12.81 6.44 1.58
N LYS A 17 13.06 5.67 0.52
CA LYS A 17 12.72 6.09 -0.86
C LYS A 17 11.22 6.25 -1.06
N VAL A 18 10.42 5.32 -0.54
CA VAL A 18 8.95 5.43 -0.62
C VAL A 18 8.45 6.67 0.13
N HIS A 19 8.97 6.91 1.33
CA HIS A 19 8.64 8.10 2.12
C HIS A 19 9.05 9.39 1.40
N HIS A 20 10.26 9.44 0.83
CA HIS A 20 10.72 10.61 0.06
C HIS A 20 9.78 10.91 -1.11
N TRP A 21 9.34 9.90 -1.86
CA TRP A 21 8.35 10.08 -2.92
C TRP A 21 6.98 10.53 -2.37
N LEU A 22 6.53 9.97 -1.25
CA LEU A 22 5.27 10.34 -0.61
C LEU A 22 5.26 11.77 -0.03
N SER A 23 6.42 12.31 0.35
CA SER A 23 6.55 13.65 0.96
C SER A 23 5.99 14.79 0.11
N GLN A 24 5.81 14.56 -1.20
CA GLN A 24 5.16 15.49 -2.12
C GLN A 24 3.63 15.56 -1.94
N PHE A 25 3.04 14.57 -1.26
CA PHE A 25 1.59 14.37 -1.13
C PHE A 25 1.11 14.35 0.33
N ILE A 26 2.02 14.15 1.29
CA ILE A 26 1.71 14.08 2.72
C ILE A 26 2.62 15.01 3.52
N SER A 27 2.11 15.57 4.61
CA SER A 27 2.85 16.46 5.50
C SER A 27 3.49 15.70 6.68
N GLU A 28 4.09 14.55 6.40
CA GLU A 28 4.76 13.72 7.42
C GLU A 28 6.28 13.87 7.26
N SER A 29 7.00 14.14 8.36
CA SER A 29 8.45 14.33 8.36
C SER A 29 9.23 13.10 8.85
N SER A 30 8.57 12.21 9.60
CA SER A 30 9.15 10.98 10.11
C SER A 30 8.86 9.80 9.19
N LEU A 31 9.72 8.78 9.23
CA LEU A 31 9.45 7.52 8.55
C LEU A 31 8.29 6.80 9.24
N PRO A 32 7.44 6.08 8.47
CA PRO A 32 6.36 5.30 9.06
C PRO A 32 6.88 4.01 9.69
N GLU A 33 6.15 3.51 10.68
CA GLU A 33 6.18 2.09 11.03
C GLU A 33 5.50 1.31 9.90
N VAL A 34 6.08 0.18 9.50
CA VAL A 34 5.58 -0.60 8.37
C VAL A 34 5.17 -2.00 8.81
N PHE A 35 3.93 -2.34 8.47
CA PHE A 35 3.37 -3.67 8.67
C PHE A 35 2.87 -4.23 7.34
N GLN A 36 2.75 -5.54 7.27
CA GLN A 36 2.23 -6.26 6.12
C GLN A 36 0.91 -6.93 6.48
N PHE A 37 -0.08 -6.85 5.59
CA PHE A 37 -1.32 -7.61 5.75
C PHE A 37 -1.09 -9.07 5.34
N ARG A 38 -1.67 -10.02 6.08
CA ARG A 38 -1.62 -11.46 5.74
C ARG A 38 -2.39 -11.80 4.47
N SER A 39 -3.36 -10.97 4.08
CA SER A 39 -4.22 -11.19 2.91
C SER A 39 -3.63 -10.56 1.65
N GLY A 40 -3.78 -11.24 0.52
CA GLY A 40 -3.34 -10.77 -0.80
C GLY A 40 -2.23 -11.63 -1.41
N ALA A 41 -2.60 -12.74 -2.06
CA ALA A 41 -1.67 -13.54 -2.85
C ALA A 41 -1.31 -12.87 -4.20
N SER A 42 -2.17 -11.98 -4.71
CA SER A 42 -1.99 -11.30 -6.00
C SER A 42 -1.26 -9.96 -5.93
N ASN A 43 -1.40 -9.24 -4.81
CA ASN A 43 -0.69 -7.99 -4.52
C ASN A 43 -0.32 -7.95 -3.04
N LEU A 44 0.94 -7.62 -2.76
CA LEU A 44 1.41 -7.35 -1.41
C LEU A 44 0.79 -6.05 -0.93
N THR A 45 0.21 -6.09 0.28
CA THR A 45 -0.45 -4.94 0.88
C THR A 45 0.21 -4.62 2.22
N TYR A 46 0.57 -3.35 2.42
CA TYR A 46 1.28 -2.87 3.58
C TYR A 46 0.51 -1.71 4.23
N LEU A 47 0.63 -1.61 5.55
CA LEU A 47 0.25 -0.44 6.32
C LEU A 47 1.49 0.40 6.58
N LEU A 48 1.46 1.66 6.16
CA LEU A 48 2.41 2.70 6.57
C LEU A 48 1.73 3.51 7.67
N LYS A 49 2.18 3.32 8.91
CA LYS A 49 1.64 4.00 10.07
C LYS A 49 2.54 5.18 10.45
N TYR A 50 2.03 6.38 10.24
CA TYR A 50 2.62 7.64 10.69
C TYR A 50 1.96 8.08 12.00
N PRO A 51 2.51 9.09 12.70
CA PRO A 51 1.89 9.63 13.91
C PRO A 51 0.45 10.12 13.70
N ASP A 52 0.21 10.86 12.62
CA ASP A 52 -1.07 11.54 12.38
C ASP A 52 -1.91 10.90 11.25
N ARG A 53 -1.42 9.83 10.62
CA ARG A 53 -2.15 9.15 9.54
C ARG A 53 -1.71 7.71 9.30
N GLU A 54 -2.58 7.00 8.60
CA GLU A 54 -2.31 5.66 8.09
C GLU A 54 -2.49 5.64 6.58
N LEU A 55 -1.55 5.02 5.86
CA LEU A 55 -1.62 4.82 4.42
C LEU A 55 -1.53 3.33 4.10
N VAL A 56 -2.29 2.90 3.08
CA VAL A 56 -2.19 1.54 2.54
C VAL A 56 -1.37 1.57 1.26
N LEU A 57 -0.26 0.84 1.24
CA LEU A 57 0.57 0.64 0.05
C LEU A 57 0.26 -0.72 -0.56
N ARG A 58 -0.08 -0.75 -1.86
CA ARG A 58 -0.29 -1.99 -2.63
C ARG A 58 0.74 -2.07 -3.75
N ARG A 59 1.40 -3.21 -3.91
CA ARG A 59 2.34 -3.46 -5.01
C ARG A 59 2.35 -4.93 -5.43
N PRO A 60 2.75 -5.24 -6.67
CA PRO A 60 2.93 -6.63 -7.09
C PRO A 60 4.10 -7.29 -6.31
N PRO A 61 4.07 -8.62 -6.14
CA PRO A 61 5.16 -9.37 -5.53
C PRO A 61 6.44 -9.32 -6.35
N ILE A 62 7.59 -9.42 -5.67
CA ILE A 62 8.92 -9.43 -6.29
C ILE A 62 9.10 -10.77 -7.03
N GLY A 63 9.43 -10.73 -8.32
CA GLY A 63 9.80 -11.92 -9.09
C GLY A 63 8.68 -12.59 -9.91
N THR A 64 7.42 -12.16 -9.78
CA THR A 64 6.36 -12.64 -10.67
C THR A 64 6.50 -11.96 -12.03
N LYS A 65 7.09 -12.65 -13.02
CA LYS A 65 6.97 -12.25 -14.43
C LYS A 65 5.49 -12.11 -14.76
N ALA A 66 5.12 -10.92 -15.20
CA ALA A 66 3.76 -10.50 -15.53
C ALA A 66 3.13 -11.35 -16.66
N VAL A 67 2.66 -12.56 -16.35
CA VAL A 67 1.80 -13.32 -17.29
C VAL A 67 0.35 -12.81 -17.20
N SER A 68 0.01 -12.20 -16.07
CA SER A 68 -1.28 -11.53 -15.83
C SER A 68 -1.09 -10.50 -14.72
N ALA A 69 -0.20 -9.52 -14.92
CA ALA A 69 -0.16 -8.36 -14.04
C ALA A 69 -1.52 -7.67 -14.14
N HIS A 70 -2.38 -7.95 -13.16
CA HIS A 70 -3.64 -7.25 -12.99
C HIS A 70 -3.37 -5.76 -13.13
N ASP A 71 -4.02 -5.15 -14.11
CA ASP A 71 -3.75 -3.78 -14.53
C ASP A 71 -4.09 -2.85 -13.35
N MET A 72 -3.09 -2.52 -12.51
CA MET A 72 -3.28 -1.64 -11.34
C MET A 72 -3.82 -0.27 -11.77
N LYS A 73 -3.55 0.14 -13.01
CA LYS A 73 -4.15 1.32 -13.63
C LYS A 73 -5.67 1.15 -13.77
N ARG A 74 -6.14 -0.04 -14.14
CA ARG A 74 -7.58 -0.36 -14.21
C ARG A 74 -8.21 -0.33 -12.82
N GLU A 75 -7.57 -0.88 -11.78
CA GLU A 75 -8.08 -0.78 -10.40
C GLU A 75 -8.15 0.67 -9.90
N PHE A 76 -7.08 1.45 -10.10
CA PHE A 76 -7.06 2.88 -9.75
C PHE A 76 -8.15 3.67 -10.50
N LEU A 77 -8.34 3.39 -11.79
CA LEU A 77 -9.34 4.07 -12.62
C LEU A 77 -10.78 3.72 -12.20
N ILE A 78 -11.02 2.48 -11.75
CA ILE A 78 -12.32 2.10 -11.19
C ILE A 78 -12.55 2.76 -9.82
N GLN A 79 -11.57 2.73 -8.91
CA GLN A 79 -11.71 3.34 -7.58
C GLN A 79 -11.87 4.86 -7.64
N SER A 80 -11.10 5.55 -8.50
CA SER A 80 -11.25 7.00 -8.71
C SER A 80 -12.61 7.39 -9.29
N ARG A 81 -13.21 6.52 -10.11
CA ARG A 81 -14.56 6.73 -10.65
C ARG A 81 -15.69 6.34 -9.70
N LEU A 82 -15.41 5.58 -8.63
CA LEU A 82 -16.39 5.22 -7.59
C LEU A 82 -16.42 6.21 -6.42
N LYS A 83 -15.37 7.03 -6.23
CA LYS A 83 -15.35 8.12 -5.22
C LYS A 83 -16.58 9.05 -5.21
N PRO A 84 -17.27 9.34 -6.32
CA PRO A 84 -18.47 10.19 -6.28
C PRO A 84 -19.73 9.50 -5.74
N VAL A 85 -19.75 8.17 -5.56
CA VAL A 85 -20.98 7.40 -5.25
C VAL A 85 -20.89 6.62 -3.94
N VAL A 86 -19.69 6.27 -3.47
CA VAL A 86 -19.52 5.50 -2.24
C VAL A 86 -19.09 6.42 -1.10
N GLN A 87 -20.07 6.90 -0.34
CA GLN A 87 -19.83 7.51 0.96
C GLN A 87 -19.46 6.37 1.93
N ILE A 88 -18.16 6.14 2.14
CA ILE A 88 -17.70 5.28 3.23
C ILE A 88 -17.91 6.09 4.50
N SER A 89 -19.03 5.85 5.17
CA SER A 89 -19.22 6.29 6.54
C SER A 89 -18.10 5.69 7.39
N MET A 90 -17.26 6.55 7.96
CA MET A 90 -16.43 6.21 9.11
C MET A 90 -17.30 6.09 10.36
#